data_AF-A0A359H926-F1
#
_entry.id   AF-A0A359H926-F1
#
_cell.length_a   1.000
_cell.length_b   1.000
_cell.length_c   1.000
_cell.angle_alpha   90.00
_cell.angle_beta   90.00
_cell.angle_gamma   90.00
#
_symmetry.space_group_name_H-M   'P 1'
#
loop_
_entity.id
_entity.type
_entity.pdbx_description
1 polymer ?
#
loop_
_entity_poly.entity_id
_entity_poly.type
_entity_poly.pdbx_seq_one_letter_code
_entity_poly.pdbx_strand_id
1 'polypeptide(L)'
;MSDLMDIINSLIDFFQAHELYIFLCLGLIVLITGIVLTIVQRNIARAEKDQKETNNQAKLKNLQDLHRFGDEREIPGELLTKVNKLMELGELIINTLARIENNQAKTLDNYPEESLLTLDERIYQAYKKGQGISELAVEFGRPKGEVELILNLYKSKIRKDG
;
A
#
# COMPACT_ATOMS: atom_id res chain seq x y z
N MET A 1 56.82 -24.15 -35.63
CA MET A 1 56.78 -22.94 -34.78
C MET A 1 56.45 -21.69 -35.60
N SER A 2 56.79 -21.62 -36.89
CA SER A 2 56.41 -20.53 -37.82
C SER A 2 54.88 -20.45 -38.06
N ASP A 3 54.25 -21.56 -38.45
CA ASP A 3 52.82 -21.56 -38.86
C ASP A 3 51.85 -21.12 -37.75
N LEU A 4 52.20 -21.36 -36.48
CA LEU A 4 51.38 -20.92 -35.34
C LEU A 4 51.42 -19.40 -35.18
N MET A 5 52.60 -18.78 -35.39
CA MET A 5 52.71 -17.32 -35.30
C MET A 5 52.03 -16.63 -36.47
N ASP A 6 52.03 -17.24 -37.66
CA ASP A 6 51.34 -16.68 -38.83
C ASP A 6 49.81 -16.67 -38.64
N ILE A 7 49.25 -17.73 -38.02
CA ILE A 7 47.82 -17.79 -37.68
C ILE A 7 47.47 -16.74 -36.62
N ILE A 8 48.29 -16.58 -35.57
CA ILE A 8 48.06 -15.60 -34.52
C ILE A 8 48.12 -14.17 -35.08
N ASN A 9 49.10 -13.87 -35.93
CA ASN A 9 49.22 -12.55 -36.56
C ASN A 9 48.03 -12.26 -37.50
N SER A 10 47.59 -13.25 -38.28
CA SER A 10 46.41 -13.10 -39.13
C SER A 10 45.11 -12.88 -38.34
N LEU A 11 45.00 -13.45 -37.14
CA LEU A 11 43.86 -13.22 -36.23
C LEU A 11 43.91 -11.81 -35.63
N ILE A 12 45.09 -11.34 -35.23
CA ILE A 12 45.28 -9.99 -34.68
C ILE A 12 44.95 -8.92 -35.73
N ASP A 13 45.42 -9.08 -36.96
CA ASP A 13 45.13 -8.15 -38.06
C ASP A 13 43.63 -8.14 -38.41
N PHE A 14 42.96 -9.29 -38.33
CA PHE A 14 41.51 -9.39 -38.52
C PHE A 14 40.74 -8.64 -37.43
N PHE A 15 41.14 -8.80 -36.16
CA PHE A 15 40.53 -8.08 -35.04
C PHE A 15 40.78 -6.57 -35.11
N GLN A 16 41.98 -6.13 -35.47
CA GLN A 16 42.29 -4.71 -35.65
C GLN A 16 41.52 -4.09 -36.81
N ALA A 17 41.34 -4.81 -37.92
CA ALA A 17 40.57 -4.34 -39.06
C ALA A 17 39.06 -4.19 -38.74
N HIS A 18 38.54 -4.98 -37.80
CA HIS A 18 37.12 -5.02 -37.46
C HIS A 18 36.78 -4.29 -36.14
N GLU A 19 37.78 -3.79 -35.43
CA GLU A 19 37.63 -3.11 -34.13
C GLU A 19 36.69 -1.90 -34.24
N LEU A 20 36.89 -1.08 -35.28
CA LEU A 20 36.03 0.07 -35.58
C LEU A 20 34.60 -0.33 -35.90
N TYR A 21 34.38 -1.46 -36.58
CA TYR A 21 33.06 -1.95 -36.92
C TYR A 21 32.30 -2.44 -35.67
N ILE A 22 32.99 -3.13 -34.76
CA ILE A 22 32.43 -3.59 -33.49
C ILE A 22 32.01 -2.39 -32.62
N PHE A 23 32.87 -1.37 -32.51
CA PHE A 23 32.53 -0.14 -31.78
C PHE A 23 31.36 0.61 -32.41
N LEU A 24 31.29 0.68 -33.74
CA LEU A 24 30.19 1.32 -34.46
C LEU A 24 28.86 0.57 -34.26
N CYS A 25 28.87 -0.76 -34.29
CA CYS A 25 27.70 -1.58 -34.00
C CYS A 25 27.23 -1.43 -32.54
N LEU A 26 28.14 -1.46 -31.57
CA LEU A 26 27.79 -1.23 -30.15
C LEU A 26 27.22 0.17 -29.93
N GLY A 27 27.80 1.19 -30.55
CA GLY A 27 27.30 2.57 -30.47
C GLY A 27 25.88 2.70 -31.03
N LEU A 28 25.59 2.06 -32.17
CA LEU A 28 24.25 2.03 -32.76
C LEU A 28 23.22 1.33 -31.87
N ILE A 29 23.59 0.21 -31.23
CA ILE A 29 22.71 -0.49 -30.30
C ILE A 29 22.36 0.41 -29.11
N VAL A 30 23.36 1.07 -28.50
CA VAL A 30 23.12 2.00 -27.38
C VAL A 30 22.22 3.16 -27.80
N LEU A 31 22.44 3.73 -28.99
CA LEU A 31 21.61 4.81 -29.54
C LEU A 31 20.15 4.37 -29.73
N ILE A 32 19.92 3.20 -30.34
CA ILE A 32 18.57 2.65 -30.57
C ILE A 32 17.87 2.39 -29.24
N THR A 33 18.59 1.79 -28.28
CA THR A 33 18.04 1.48 -26.96
C THR A 33 17.65 2.76 -26.22
N GLY A 34 18.49 3.80 -26.29
CA GLY A 34 18.20 5.12 -25.72
C GLY A 34 16.95 5.77 -26.33
N ILE A 35 16.81 5.74 -27.66
CA ILE A 35 15.62 6.27 -28.35
C ILE A 35 14.35 5.53 -27.93
N VAL A 36 14.39 4.19 -27.88
CA VAL A 36 13.25 3.38 -27.44
C VAL A 36 12.87 3.69 -26.00
N LEU A 37 13.85 3.78 -25.09
CA LEU A 37 13.60 4.13 -23.69
C LEU A 37 12.90 5.50 -23.57
N THR A 38 13.36 6.48 -24.35
CA THR A 38 12.82 7.84 -24.35
C THR A 38 11.38 7.86 -24.87
N ILE A 39 11.07 7.07 -25.91
CA ILE A 39 9.70 6.93 -26.45
C ILE A 39 8.78 6.27 -25.42
N VAL A 40 9.23 5.20 -24.77
CA VAL A 40 8.45 4.49 -23.74
C VAL A 40 8.14 5.40 -22.56
N GLN A 41 9.15 6.11 -22.03
CA GLN A 41 8.95 7.07 -20.94
C GLN A 41 7.98 8.19 -21.34
N ARG A 42 8.10 8.70 -22.58
CA ARG A 42 7.19 9.74 -23.09
C ARG A 42 5.75 9.23 -23.25
N ASN A 43 5.56 7.97 -23.61
CA ASN A 43 4.24 7.35 -23.73
C ASN A 43 3.60 7.08 -22.36
N ILE A 44 4.37 6.65 -21.36
CA ILE A 44 3.89 6.47 -19.99
C ILE A 44 3.47 7.83 -19.39
N ALA A 45 4.32 8.86 -19.55
CA ALA A 45 4.00 10.21 -19.08
C ALA A 45 2.77 10.81 -19.78
N ARG A 46 2.55 10.49 -21.06
CA ARG A 46 1.32 10.88 -21.79
C ARG A 46 0.10 10.10 -21.29
N ALA A 47 0.21 8.79 -21.08
CA ALA A 47 -0.89 7.97 -20.58
C ALA A 47 -1.36 8.44 -19.18
N GLU A 48 -0.43 8.79 -18.29
CA GLU A 48 -0.76 9.35 -16.98
C GLU A 48 -1.44 10.73 -17.09
N LYS A 49 -0.98 11.57 -18.02
CA LYS A 49 -1.57 12.89 -18.25
C LYS A 49 -2.97 12.77 -18.86
N ASP A 50 -3.15 11.89 -19.84
CA ASP A 50 -4.42 11.66 -20.52
C ASP A 50 -5.46 11.01 -19.58
N GLN A 51 -5.04 10.12 -18.68
CA GLN A 51 -5.89 9.56 -17.62
C GLN A 51 -6.31 10.63 -16.59
N LYS A 52 -5.40 11.54 -16.24
CA LYS A 52 -5.69 12.65 -15.31
C LYS A 52 -6.59 13.70 -15.96
N GLU A 53 -6.39 14.02 -17.24
CA GLU A 53 -7.25 14.94 -18.00
C GLU A 53 -8.63 14.35 -18.25
N THR A 54 -8.77 13.08 -18.62
CA THR A 54 -10.09 12.44 -18.79
C THR A 54 -10.88 12.35 -17.48
N ASN A 55 -10.23 12.07 -16.35
CA ASN A 55 -10.88 12.09 -15.04
C ASN A 55 -11.34 13.51 -14.66
N ASN A 56 -10.47 14.51 -14.86
CA ASN A 56 -10.82 15.91 -14.60
C ASN A 56 -11.93 16.42 -15.53
N GLN A 57 -11.94 15.99 -16.79
CA GLN A 57 -12.95 16.38 -17.78
C GLN A 57 -14.30 15.69 -17.50
N ALA A 58 -14.29 14.43 -17.06
CA ALA A 58 -15.49 13.74 -16.58
C ALA A 58 -16.06 14.42 -15.32
N LYS A 59 -15.19 14.82 -14.38
CA LYS A 59 -15.57 15.57 -13.18
C LYS A 59 -16.13 16.95 -13.52
N LEU A 60 -15.54 17.65 -14.50
CA LEU A 60 -16.00 18.95 -14.97
C LEU A 60 -17.35 18.85 -15.70
N LYS A 61 -17.53 17.81 -16.53
CA LYS A 61 -18.80 17.56 -17.22
C LYS A 61 -19.93 17.22 -16.25
N ASN A 62 -19.65 16.44 -15.21
CA ASN A 62 -20.62 16.17 -14.14
C ASN A 62 -21.01 17.44 -13.37
N LEU A 63 -20.06 18.36 -13.14
CA LEU A 63 -20.35 19.66 -12.51
C LEU A 63 -21.11 20.61 -13.45
N GLN A 64 -20.81 20.58 -14.75
CA GLN A 64 -21.46 21.42 -15.74
C GLN A 64 -22.90 20.96 -16.05
N ASP A 65 -23.13 19.65 -16.09
CA ASP A 65 -24.48 19.09 -16.15
C ASP A 65 -25.27 19.46 -14.89
N LEU A 66 -24.67 19.38 -13.69
CA LEU A 66 -25.30 19.82 -12.45
C LEU A 66 -25.65 21.32 -12.44
N HIS A 67 -24.80 22.17 -13.01
CA HIS A 67 -25.03 23.61 -13.12
C HIS A 67 -26.12 23.95 -14.16
N ARG A 68 -26.25 23.17 -15.23
CA ARG A 68 -27.28 23.35 -16.26
C ARG A 68 -28.70 23.00 -15.76
N PHE A 69 -28.83 22.28 -14.65
CA PHE A 69 -30.10 22.08 -13.96
C PHE A 69 -30.55 23.30 -13.13
N GLY A 70 -29.67 24.28 -12.87
CA GLY A 70 -29.91 25.39 -11.95
C GLY A 70 -30.54 26.65 -12.56
N ASP A 71 -30.43 26.89 -13.87
CA ASP A 71 -30.72 28.21 -14.45
C ASP A 71 -32.15 28.40 -15.00
N GLU A 72 -32.98 27.36 -15.09
CA GLU A 72 -34.31 27.46 -15.75
C GLU A 72 -35.47 26.83 -14.99
N ARG A 73 -35.30 26.46 -13.72
CA ARG A 73 -36.41 26.01 -12.88
C ARG A 73 -36.56 26.96 -11.71
N GLU A 74 -37.67 27.69 -11.66
CA GLU A 74 -38.24 28.12 -10.39
C GLU A 74 -38.35 26.86 -9.52
N ILE A 75 -37.38 26.68 -8.61
CA ILE A 75 -37.35 25.55 -7.71
C ILE A 75 -38.58 25.71 -6.82
N PRO A 76 -39.58 24.80 -6.86
CA PRO A 76 -40.74 24.91 -6.00
C PRO A 76 -40.23 25.02 -4.56
N GLY A 77 -40.72 25.97 -3.77
CA GLY A 77 -40.18 26.26 -2.43
C GLY A 77 -40.10 25.02 -1.51
N GLU A 78 -40.95 24.04 -1.75
CA GLU A 78 -40.92 22.73 -1.07
C GLU A 78 -39.68 21.90 -1.42
N LEU A 79 -39.20 21.96 -2.66
CA LEU A 79 -37.99 21.27 -3.12
C LEU A 79 -36.74 21.96 -2.57
N LEU A 80 -36.72 23.29 -2.52
CA LEU A 80 -35.64 24.06 -1.87
C LEU A 80 -35.55 23.72 -0.38
N THR A 81 -36.69 23.58 0.29
CA THR A 81 -36.76 23.18 1.70
C THR A 81 -36.24 21.76 1.91
N LYS A 82 -36.55 20.83 1.00
CA LYS A 82 -36.02 19.45 1.05
C LYS A 82 -34.50 19.41 0.80
N VAL A 83 -34.00 20.21 -0.14
CA VAL A 83 -32.56 20.34 -0.42
C VAL A 83 -31.81 20.95 0.76
N ASN A 84 -32.36 21.99 1.40
CA ASN A 84 -31.76 22.55 2.62
C ASN A 84 -31.71 21.55 3.76
N LYS A 85 -32.77 20.77 3.99
CA LYS A 85 -32.75 19.69 4.98
C LYS A 85 -31.71 18.61 4.66
N LEU A 86 -31.53 18.27 3.39
CA LEU A 86 -30.48 17.34 2.94
C LEU A 86 -29.08 17.91 3.18
N MET A 87 -28.90 19.21 2.99
CA MET A 87 -27.64 19.90 3.26
C MET A 87 -27.33 19.94 4.76
N GLU A 88 -28.32 20.25 5.60
CA GLU A 88 -28.19 20.19 7.07
C GLU A 88 -27.87 18.77 7.56
N LEU A 89 -28.53 17.75 6.99
CA LEU A 89 -28.22 16.35 7.25
C LEU A 89 -26.79 15.99 6.82
N GLY A 90 -26.35 16.50 5.66
CA GLY A 90 -24.99 16.33 5.17
C GLY A 90 -23.94 16.94 6.11
N GLU A 91 -24.17 18.16 6.58
CA GLU A 91 -23.30 18.81 7.58
C GLU A 91 -23.29 18.05 8.90
N LEU A 92 -24.45 17.56 9.35
CA LEU A 92 -24.54 16.74 10.56
C LEU A 92 -23.76 15.43 10.42
N ILE A 93 -23.82 14.78 9.26
CA ILE A 93 -23.05 13.56 8.95
C ILE A 93 -21.55 13.88 8.96
N ILE A 94 -21.11 14.95 8.30
CA ILE A 94 -19.70 15.35 8.27
C ILE A 94 -19.18 15.64 9.68
N ASN A 95 -19.95 16.40 10.47
CA ASN A 95 -19.58 16.75 11.85
C ASN A 95 -19.55 15.52 12.77
N THR A 96 -20.49 14.58 12.60
CA THR A 96 -20.48 13.33 13.36
C THR A 96 -19.33 12.42 12.95
N LEU A 97 -18.99 12.33 11.67
CA LEU A 97 -17.83 11.59 11.18
C LEU A 97 -16.54 12.15 11.76
N ALA A 98 -16.34 13.48 11.67
CA ALA A 98 -15.18 14.14 12.24
C ALA A 98 -15.08 13.94 13.76
N ARG A 99 -16.22 13.89 14.47
CA ARG A 99 -16.24 13.58 15.90
C ARG A 99 -15.88 12.13 16.18
N ILE A 100 -16.36 11.18 15.37
CA ILE A 100 -16.02 9.75 15.49
C ILE A 100 -14.54 9.53 15.21
N GLU A 101 -14.00 10.12 14.14
CA GLU A 101 -12.57 10.04 13.79
C GLU A 101 -11.70 10.62 14.91
N ASN A 102 -12.04 11.78 15.45
CA ASN A 102 -11.32 12.36 16.58
C ASN A 102 -11.43 11.51 17.86
N ASN A 103 -12.58 10.88 18.10
CA ASN A 103 -12.75 9.99 19.24
C ASN A 103 -11.98 8.68 19.06
N GLN A 104 -11.90 8.15 17.84
CA GLN A 104 -11.06 6.99 17.51
C GLN A 104 -9.59 7.33 17.65
N ALA A 105 -9.14 8.46 17.10
CA ALA A 105 -7.77 8.95 17.25
C ALA A 105 -7.40 9.13 18.74
N LYS A 106 -8.29 9.73 19.54
CA LYS A 106 -8.10 9.82 21.00
C LYS A 106 -8.14 8.47 21.71
N THR A 107 -8.90 7.51 21.21
CA THR A 107 -8.94 6.14 21.77
C THR A 107 -7.67 5.36 21.41
N LEU A 108 -7.07 5.63 20.24
CA LEU A 108 -5.77 5.10 19.85
C LEU A 108 -4.61 5.78 20.61
N ASP A 109 -4.65 7.11 20.79
CA ASP A 109 -3.63 7.85 21.54
C ASP A 109 -3.69 7.56 23.06
N ASN A 110 -4.88 7.29 23.60
CA ASN A 110 -5.07 6.84 24.97
C ASN A 110 -5.10 5.31 25.08
N TYR A 111 -4.77 4.57 24.02
CA TYR A 111 -4.49 3.15 24.16
C TYR A 111 -3.15 3.09 24.90
N PRO A 112 -3.12 2.67 26.17
CA PRO A 112 -1.85 2.54 26.83
C PRO A 112 -1.03 1.55 26.01
N GLU A 113 0.25 1.84 25.85
CA GLU A 113 1.30 0.89 25.48
C GLU A 113 1.37 -0.32 26.44
N GLU A 114 0.39 -0.50 27.33
CA GLU A 114 0.08 -1.76 28.00
C GLU A 114 -0.50 -2.76 27.00
N SER A 115 0.40 -3.24 26.17
CA SER A 115 0.53 -4.63 25.79
C SER A 115 -0.66 -5.21 25.00
N LEU A 116 -0.45 -5.32 23.69
CA LEU A 116 -0.96 -6.45 22.91
C LEU A 116 -0.39 -7.75 23.50
N LEU A 117 -0.76 -8.11 24.72
CA LEU A 117 -0.43 -9.40 25.29
C LEU A 117 -1.08 -10.42 24.38
N THR A 118 -0.23 -11.28 23.83
CA THR A 118 -0.67 -12.49 23.16
C THR A 118 -1.61 -13.26 24.10
N LEU A 119 -2.49 -14.08 23.52
CA LEU A 119 -3.41 -14.91 24.30
C LEU A 119 -2.67 -15.70 25.40
N ASP A 120 -1.48 -16.20 25.08
CA ASP A 120 -0.61 -16.96 25.97
C ASP A 120 -0.11 -16.11 27.15
N GLU A 121 0.28 -14.87 26.89
CA GLU A 121 0.68 -13.90 27.92
C GLU A 121 -0.49 -13.55 28.84
N ARG A 122 -1.70 -13.39 28.30
CA ARG A 122 -2.91 -13.15 29.10
C ARG A 122 -3.22 -14.34 30.01
N ILE A 123 -3.16 -15.57 29.47
CA ILE A 123 -3.35 -16.81 30.24
C ILE A 123 -2.28 -16.92 31.34
N TYR A 124 -1.02 -16.59 31.04
CA TYR A 124 0.05 -16.64 32.03
C TYR A 124 -0.09 -15.58 33.13
N GLN A 125 -0.50 -14.35 32.80
CA GLN A 125 -0.75 -13.30 33.79
C GLN A 125 -1.92 -13.65 34.71
N ALA A 126 -2.99 -14.19 34.13
CA ALA A 126 -4.16 -14.69 34.86
C ALA A 126 -3.78 -15.81 35.84
N TYR A 127 -2.95 -16.77 35.40
CA TYR A 127 -2.35 -17.79 36.27
C TYR A 127 -1.47 -17.20 37.38
N LYS A 128 -0.63 -16.19 37.06
CA LYS A 128 0.22 -15.50 38.05
C LYS A 128 -0.60 -14.74 39.11
N LYS A 129 -1.81 -14.28 38.75
CA LYS A 129 -2.78 -13.67 39.66
C LYS A 129 -3.50 -14.69 40.56
N GLY A 130 -3.24 -15.99 40.38
CA GLY A 130 -3.74 -17.06 41.23
C GLY A 130 -4.94 -17.84 40.68
N GLN A 131 -5.37 -17.59 39.44
CA GLN A 131 -6.47 -18.35 38.84
C GLN A 131 -6.07 -19.80 38.56
N GLY A 132 -7.00 -20.72 38.83
CA GLY A 132 -6.80 -22.15 38.61
C GLY A 132 -6.87 -22.53 37.14
N ILE A 133 -6.16 -23.58 36.73
CA ILE A 133 -6.14 -24.07 35.33
C ILE A 133 -7.55 -24.36 34.79
N SER A 134 -8.43 -24.87 35.66
CA SER A 134 -9.83 -25.15 35.27
C SER A 134 -10.64 -23.87 35.02
N GLU A 135 -10.34 -22.78 35.72
CA GLU A 135 -11.03 -21.49 35.55
C GLU A 135 -10.54 -20.81 34.27
N LEU A 136 -9.22 -20.86 34.02
CA LEU A 136 -8.62 -20.38 32.77
C LEU A 136 -9.16 -21.14 31.55
N ALA A 137 -9.33 -22.45 31.64
CA ALA A 137 -9.91 -23.26 30.58
C ALA A 137 -11.32 -22.79 30.19
N VAL A 138 -12.15 -22.44 31.19
CA VAL A 138 -13.50 -21.92 30.97
C VAL A 138 -13.46 -20.49 30.44
N GLU A 139 -12.67 -19.61 31.06
CA GLU A 139 -12.58 -18.19 30.70
C GLU A 139 -12.07 -17.97 29.26
N PHE A 140 -11.05 -18.74 28.85
CA PHE A 140 -10.43 -18.60 27.54
C PHE A 140 -10.99 -19.58 26.50
N GLY A 141 -11.96 -20.42 26.87
CA GLY A 141 -12.61 -21.38 25.96
C GLY A 141 -11.66 -22.46 25.43
N ARG A 142 -10.70 -22.90 26.25
CA ARG A 142 -9.64 -23.85 25.88
C ARG A 142 -9.71 -25.14 26.71
N PRO A 143 -9.36 -26.31 26.16
CA PRO A 143 -9.20 -27.53 26.94
C PRO A 143 -8.12 -27.36 28.03
N LYS A 144 -8.32 -27.99 29.20
CA LYS A 144 -7.36 -27.90 30.32
C LYS A 144 -5.93 -28.27 29.92
N GLY A 145 -5.76 -29.33 29.12
CA GLY A 145 -4.44 -29.74 28.63
C GLY A 145 -3.76 -28.72 27.71
N GLU A 146 -4.54 -27.95 26.95
CA GLU A 146 -4.01 -26.87 26.11
C GLU A 146 -3.52 -25.70 26.99
N VAL A 147 -4.29 -25.34 28.02
CA VAL A 147 -3.89 -24.30 28.99
C VAL A 147 -2.62 -24.69 29.73
N GLU A 148 -2.51 -25.94 30.19
CA GLU A 148 -1.29 -26.46 30.83
C GLU A 148 -0.08 -26.41 29.90
N LEU A 149 -0.26 -26.80 28.63
CA LEU A 149 0.79 -26.74 27.63
C LEU A 149 1.26 -25.30 27.40
N ILE A 150 0.34 -24.36 27.22
CA ILE A 150 0.66 -22.93 27.05
C ILE A 150 1.47 -22.41 28.24
N LEU A 151 1.03 -22.71 29.47
CA LEU A 151 1.74 -22.27 30.68
C LEU A 151 3.14 -22.87 30.77
N ASN A 152 3.33 -24.14 30.40
CA ASN A 152 4.62 -24.82 30.43
C ASN A 152 5.58 -24.27 29.36
N LEU A 153 5.10 -24.07 28.14
CA LEU A 153 5.87 -23.47 27.05
C LEU A 153 6.30 -22.05 27.41
N TYR A 154 5.38 -21.26 27.95
CA TYR A 154 5.65 -19.88 28.35
C TYR A 154 6.68 -19.82 29.49
N LYS A 155 6.55 -20.67 30.53
CA LYS A 155 7.58 -20.80 31.59
C LYS A 155 8.94 -21.19 31.03
N SER A 156 8.99 -22.10 30.05
CA SER A 156 10.25 -22.50 29.42
C SER A 156 10.87 -21.38 28.59
N LYS A 157 10.06 -20.55 27.93
CA LYS A 157 10.54 -19.39 27.15
C LYS A 157 11.20 -18.36 28.05
N ILE A 158 10.52 -17.95 29.13
CA ILE A 158 11.07 -16.99 30.10
C ILE A 158 12.39 -17.49 30.71
N ARG A 159 12.51 -18.79 31.01
CA ARG A 159 13.74 -19.38 31.55
C ARG A 159 14.92 -19.42 30.57
N LYS A 160 14.67 -19.34 29.26
CA LYS A 160 15.72 -19.31 28.23
C LYS A 160 16.16 -17.89 27.91
N ASP A 161 15.28 -16.92 28.11
CA ASP A 161 15.49 -15.52 27.75
C ASP A 161 15.96 -14.64 28.94
N GLY A 162 16.07 -15.20 30.15
CA GLY A 162 16.55 -14.53 31.37
C GLY A 162 17.71 -15.26 32.02
#